data_AF-A0A3P7KZ85-F1
#
_entry.id   AF-A0A3P7KZ85-F1
#
_cell.length_a   1.000
_cell.length_b   1.000
_cell.length_c   1.000
_cell.angle_alpha   90.00
_cell.angle_beta   90.00
_cell.angle_gamma   90.00
#
_symmetry.space_group_name_H-M   'P 1'
#
loop_
_entity.id
_entity.type
_entity.pdbx_description
1 polymer ?
#
loop_
_entity_poly.entity_id
_entity_poly.type
_entity_poly.pdbx_seq_one_letter_code
_entity_poly.pdbx_strand_id
1 'polypeptide(L)'
;MKVQEVLPRNFNDVAELYAIKPKNVVGNEQDILGRIIEFVLAQDNLPGHGTISTRSTHGPQSTCMSTTPLRTQAPPSKTTPKTPVPPVEPTTTENPPIKRNCLFVGDLYNYQDNGDFYRLEAELLNNVGYDIFEETASSRIALWAYGYTDFPQTVNASLEDMSEDYEQFAALLIKMKYVETSSAISTRSAIEAINVMYDTKEQLDCLVFLTAQKNTEDLPQIAPRNVEFKTVVVVGLNGTLINWD
;
A
#
# COMPACT_ATOMS: atom_id res chain seq x y z
N MET A 1 24.37 14.79 30.39
CA MET A 1 24.54 13.82 29.30
C MET A 1 23.46 14.12 28.27
N LYS A 2 23.82 14.61 27.08
CA LYS A 2 22.83 14.91 26.02
C LYS A 2 22.43 13.58 25.38
N VAL A 3 21.16 13.22 25.49
CA VAL A 3 20.59 12.15 24.66
C VAL A 3 20.31 12.78 23.31
N GLN A 4 21.05 12.33 22.30
CA GLN A 4 20.91 12.76 20.92
C GLN A 4 19.75 11.96 20.32
N GLU A 5 18.71 12.66 19.87
CA GLU A 5 17.66 12.07 19.03
C GLU A 5 18.29 11.40 17.81
N VAL A 6 18.06 10.10 17.65
CA VAL A 6 18.37 9.38 16.42
C VAL A 6 17.07 9.24 15.64
N LEU A 7 16.83 10.19 14.74
CA LEU A 7 15.89 10.02 13.62
C LEU A 7 16.55 9.09 12.59
N PRO A 8 15.88 8.03 12.11
CA PRO A 8 16.22 7.48 10.80
C PRO A 8 15.44 8.25 9.74
N ARG A 9 16.14 9.15 9.05
CA ARG A 9 15.77 9.65 7.72
C ARG A 9 16.55 8.85 6.69
N ASN A 10 16.05 7.68 6.26
CA ASN A 10 16.23 7.17 4.90
C ASN A 10 15.42 5.87 4.65
N PHE A 11 14.79 5.78 3.48
CA PHE A 11 13.89 4.68 3.10
C PHE A 11 14.61 3.38 2.71
N ASN A 12 15.89 3.43 2.38
CA ASN A 12 16.67 2.25 1.97
C ASN A 12 17.05 1.33 3.15
N ASP A 13 16.96 1.83 4.40
CA ASP A 13 17.47 1.11 5.57
C ASP A 13 16.54 -0.04 6.01
N VAL A 14 15.22 0.08 5.79
CA VAL A 14 14.24 -0.92 6.22
C VAL A 14 14.35 -2.22 5.41
N ALA A 15 14.55 -2.12 4.09
CA ALA A 15 14.72 -3.30 3.23
C ALA A 15 16.09 -3.99 3.45
N GLU A 16 17.13 -3.21 3.78
CA GLU A 16 18.48 -3.73 4.05
C GLU A 16 18.57 -4.43 5.43
N LEU A 17 17.76 -4.00 6.40
CA LEU A 17 17.66 -4.61 7.74
C LEU A 17 17.20 -6.07 7.74
N TYR A 18 16.44 -6.51 6.74
CA TYR A 18 15.81 -7.83 6.73
C TYR A 18 16.55 -8.93 5.92
N ALA A 19 17.69 -8.64 5.27
CA ALA A 19 18.63 -9.62 4.67
C ALA A 19 18.00 -10.91 4.05
N ILE A 20 17.13 -10.76 3.04
CA ILE A 20 16.28 -11.83 2.46
C ILE A 20 16.94 -12.46 1.19
N LYS A 21 16.88 -13.81 0.99
CA LYS A 21 17.46 -14.60 -0.16
C LYS A 21 16.39 -15.50 -0.87
N PRO A 22 16.51 -15.90 -2.18
CA PRO A 22 15.37 -16.13 -3.11
C PRO A 22 14.79 -17.54 -3.28
N LYS A 23 13.45 -17.65 -3.46
CA LYS A 23 12.67 -17.60 -4.75
C LYS A 23 11.17 -17.83 -4.43
N ASN A 24 10.27 -17.05 -5.03
CA ASN A 24 8.78 -17.16 -5.00
C ASN A 24 8.00 -16.46 -3.87
N VAL A 25 8.58 -15.50 -3.17
CA VAL A 25 7.88 -14.62 -2.21
C VAL A 25 8.31 -13.17 -2.44
N VAL A 26 7.49 -12.17 -2.08
CA VAL A 26 7.93 -10.77 -1.98
C VAL A 26 8.97 -10.67 -0.87
N GLY A 27 10.21 -11.03 -1.21
CA GLY A 27 11.27 -11.29 -0.25
C GLY A 27 12.55 -11.78 -0.91
N ASN A 28 13.04 -11.11 -1.95
CA ASN A 28 14.46 -11.22 -2.36
C ASN A 28 14.94 -10.03 -3.20
N GLU A 29 14.14 -8.99 -3.35
CA GLU A 29 14.55 -7.82 -4.12
C GLU A 29 14.60 -6.63 -3.18
N GLN A 30 15.48 -5.69 -3.49
CA GLN A 30 15.75 -4.47 -2.73
C GLN A 30 14.54 -3.50 -2.68
N ASP A 31 13.35 -3.94 -3.11
CA ASP A 31 12.15 -3.14 -3.26
C ASP A 31 10.87 -3.89 -2.83
N ILE A 32 10.81 -4.29 -1.55
CA ILE A 32 9.62 -4.94 -0.97
C ILE A 32 8.39 -4.01 -1.10
N LEU A 33 8.59 -2.72 -0.87
CA LEU A 33 7.56 -1.69 -0.97
C LEU A 33 6.95 -1.64 -2.37
N GLY A 34 7.78 -1.41 -3.39
CA GLY A 34 7.34 -1.32 -4.77
C GLY A 34 6.63 -2.59 -5.24
N ARG A 35 7.05 -3.77 -4.79
CA ARG A 35 6.36 -5.02 -5.12
C ARG A 35 5.01 -5.17 -4.42
N ILE A 36 4.88 -4.81 -3.14
CA ILE A 36 3.56 -4.82 -2.48
C ILE A 36 2.62 -3.88 -3.21
N ILE A 37 3.07 -2.67 -3.54
CA ILE A 37 2.31 -1.67 -4.28
C ILE A 37 1.93 -2.21 -5.65
N GLU A 38 2.88 -2.75 -6.41
CA GLU A 38 2.65 -3.36 -7.72
C GLU A 38 1.58 -4.43 -7.64
N PHE A 39 1.65 -5.34 -6.67
CA PHE A 39 0.65 -6.40 -6.53
C PHE A 39 -0.72 -5.85 -6.13
N VAL A 40 -0.79 -4.91 -5.19
CA VAL A 40 -2.05 -4.32 -4.73
C VAL A 40 -2.72 -3.48 -5.83
N LEU A 41 -1.92 -2.76 -6.61
CA LEU A 41 -2.39 -1.88 -7.68
C LEU A 41 -2.52 -2.58 -9.04
N ALA A 42 -1.95 -3.79 -9.20
CA ALA A 42 -2.07 -4.56 -10.43
C ALA A 42 -3.54 -4.70 -10.84
N GLN A 43 -3.85 -4.33 -12.08
CA GLN A 43 -5.21 -4.48 -12.62
C GLN A 43 -5.41 -5.89 -13.15
N ASP A 44 -6.61 -6.43 -12.95
CA ASP A 44 -7.06 -7.64 -13.63
C ASP A 44 -7.26 -7.33 -15.12
N ASN A 45 -6.20 -7.41 -15.94
CA ASN A 45 -6.15 -7.80 -17.36
C ASN A 45 -4.88 -7.28 -18.07
N LEU A 46 -4.00 -8.20 -18.52
CA LEU A 46 -3.48 -8.21 -19.90
C LEU A 46 -2.78 -9.56 -20.21
N PRO A 47 -3.25 -10.32 -21.22
CA PRO A 47 -2.49 -11.43 -21.80
C PRO A 47 -1.48 -10.87 -22.81
N GLY A 48 -0.19 -10.94 -22.51
CA GLY A 48 0.87 -10.58 -23.46
C GLY A 48 2.15 -10.08 -22.82
N HIS A 49 3.19 -10.90 -22.90
CA HIS A 49 4.57 -10.55 -22.57
C HIS A 49 5.00 -9.21 -23.20
N GLY A 50 5.64 -8.34 -22.41
CA GLY A 50 6.25 -7.11 -22.91
C GLY A 50 7.16 -6.44 -21.88
N THR A 51 8.41 -6.88 -21.84
CA THR A 51 9.57 -6.28 -21.17
C THR A 51 9.72 -4.77 -21.45
N ILE A 52 10.53 -4.07 -20.62
CA ILE A 52 11.24 -2.76 -20.84
C ILE A 52 10.53 -1.59 -20.14
N SER A 53 11.16 -0.58 -19.52
CA SER A 53 12.52 -0.25 -19.07
C SER A 53 12.48 1.21 -18.57
N THR A 54 13.21 1.51 -17.50
CA THR A 54 13.89 2.78 -17.17
C THR A 54 13.14 4.12 -17.23
N ARG A 55 13.14 4.77 -16.05
CA ARG A 55 13.64 6.14 -15.77
C ARG A 55 13.09 7.29 -16.61
N SER A 56 12.38 8.23 -15.96
CA SER A 56 12.60 9.66 -16.23
C SER A 56 12.15 10.55 -15.07
N THR A 57 13.13 11.17 -14.40
CA THR A 57 13.05 12.54 -13.88
C THR A 57 12.41 13.48 -14.90
N HIS A 58 11.66 14.51 -14.49
CA HIS A 58 11.71 15.89 -15.01
C HIS A 58 10.72 16.77 -14.22
N GLY A 59 11.24 17.77 -13.51
CA GLY A 59 10.45 18.92 -13.06
C GLY A 59 10.39 20.00 -14.15
N PRO A 60 9.38 20.88 -14.17
CA PRO A 60 9.37 22.02 -15.06
C PRO A 60 9.78 23.31 -14.34
N GLN A 61 10.80 23.99 -14.88
CA GLN A 61 11.07 25.42 -14.65
C GLN A 61 10.25 26.27 -15.64
N SER A 62 9.60 27.29 -15.09
CA SER A 62 8.86 28.32 -15.82
C SER A 62 9.73 29.56 -16.05
N THR A 63 9.70 30.13 -17.26
CA THR A 63 10.13 31.52 -17.49
C THR A 63 9.37 32.13 -18.68
N CYS A 64 8.64 33.21 -18.43
CA CYS A 64 8.04 34.10 -19.42
C CYS A 64 8.85 35.40 -19.54
N MET A 65 8.93 35.99 -20.75
CA MET A 65 9.36 37.38 -20.98
C MET A 65 8.52 38.04 -22.09
N SER A 66 8.10 39.27 -21.81
CA SER A 66 7.24 40.21 -22.57
C SER A 66 7.82 40.73 -23.90
N THR A 67 7.01 41.44 -24.72
CA THR A 67 7.08 42.92 -24.95
C THR A 67 6.24 43.39 -26.17
N THR A 68 5.36 44.40 -25.98
CA THR A 68 4.58 45.22 -26.96
C THR A 68 5.36 46.49 -27.39
N PRO A 69 5.08 47.31 -28.46
CA PRO A 69 3.83 48.11 -28.64
C PRO A 69 3.42 48.70 -30.05
N LEU A 70 2.16 49.19 -30.13
CA LEU A 70 1.50 50.34 -30.86
C LEU A 70 1.60 50.62 -32.40
N ARG A 71 0.44 50.82 -33.09
CA ARG A 71 -0.23 52.13 -33.41
C ARG A 71 -1.45 52.03 -34.37
N THR A 72 -2.41 52.93 -34.13
CA THR A 72 -3.79 53.23 -34.61
C THR A 72 -4.08 53.49 -36.12
N GLN A 73 -5.29 53.09 -36.58
CA GLN A 73 -6.26 53.88 -37.41
C GLN A 73 -7.59 53.11 -37.66
N ALA A 74 -8.72 53.82 -37.84
CA ALA A 74 -10.09 53.32 -38.12
C ALA A 74 -10.82 54.26 -39.12
N PRO A 75 -12.04 53.95 -39.64
CA PRO A 75 -12.52 52.81 -40.43
C PRO A 75 -13.14 53.26 -41.81
N PRO A 76 -13.61 52.36 -42.71
CA PRO A 76 -15.05 52.05 -42.74
C PRO A 76 -15.48 50.63 -43.23
N SER A 77 -16.58 50.15 -42.63
CA SER A 77 -17.67 49.28 -43.14
C SER A 77 -17.45 47.95 -43.90
N LYS A 78 -18.14 46.93 -43.34
CA LYS A 78 -18.77 45.74 -43.95
C LYS A 78 -17.86 44.57 -44.38
N THR A 79 -17.82 43.53 -43.54
CA THR A 79 -18.41 42.18 -43.75
C THR A 79 -17.89 41.28 -42.63
N THR A 80 -18.76 40.69 -41.82
CA THR A 80 -18.38 39.85 -40.67
C THR A 80 -17.75 38.53 -41.16
N PRO A 81 -16.47 38.23 -40.85
CA PRO A 81 -15.92 36.90 -41.08
C PRO A 81 -16.36 35.98 -39.92
N LYS A 82 -16.83 34.77 -40.23
CA LYS A 82 -17.09 33.75 -39.22
C LYS A 82 -15.76 33.35 -38.57
N THR A 83 -15.58 33.67 -37.29
CA THR A 83 -14.46 33.19 -36.49
C THR A 83 -14.48 31.65 -36.45
N PRO A 84 -13.35 30.96 -36.73
CA PRO A 84 -13.25 29.52 -36.53
C PRO A 84 -13.38 29.22 -35.03
N VAL A 85 -14.26 28.29 -34.68
CA VAL A 85 -14.34 27.75 -33.32
C VAL A 85 -12.99 27.09 -33.00
N PRO A 86 -12.33 27.41 -31.86
CA PRO A 86 -11.11 26.73 -31.47
C PRO A 86 -11.39 25.23 -31.31
N PRO A 87 -10.46 24.34 -31.70
CA PRO A 87 -10.60 22.91 -31.48
C PRO A 87 -10.89 22.65 -30.01
N VAL A 88 -11.97 21.92 -29.74
CA VAL A 88 -12.25 21.40 -28.38
C VAL A 88 -11.05 20.54 -28.03
N GLU A 89 -10.32 20.96 -26.99
CA GLU A 89 -9.23 20.19 -26.41
C GLU A 89 -9.78 18.80 -26.05
N PRO A 90 -9.15 17.70 -26.47
CA PRO A 90 -9.64 16.37 -26.14
C PRO A 90 -9.70 16.26 -24.63
N THR A 91 -10.91 16.15 -24.08
CA THR A 91 -11.12 15.81 -22.69
C THR A 91 -10.39 14.50 -22.46
N THR A 92 -9.30 14.53 -21.70
CA THR A 92 -8.64 13.32 -21.22
C THR A 92 -9.70 12.57 -20.43
N THR A 93 -10.14 11.43 -20.95
CA THR A 93 -10.94 10.47 -20.18
C THR A 93 -10.02 10.01 -19.05
N GLU A 94 -10.15 10.63 -17.88
CA GLU A 94 -9.49 10.19 -16.66
C GLU A 94 -9.89 8.72 -16.47
N ASN A 95 -8.90 7.82 -16.42
CA ASN A 95 -9.17 6.42 -16.11
C ASN A 95 -9.97 6.39 -14.80
N PRO A 96 -11.05 5.59 -14.71
CA PRO A 96 -11.83 5.52 -13.48
C PRO A 96 -10.88 5.23 -12.31
N PRO A 97 -11.01 5.95 -11.18
CA PRO A 97 -10.14 5.76 -10.03
C PRO A 97 -10.13 4.28 -9.63
N ILE A 98 -8.93 3.69 -9.56
CA ILE A 98 -8.77 2.32 -9.09
C ILE A 98 -9.25 2.32 -7.63
N LYS A 99 -10.26 1.52 -7.30
CA LYS A 99 -10.71 1.29 -5.93
C LYS A 99 -10.22 -0.08 -5.49
N ARG A 100 -9.45 -0.13 -4.41
CA ARG A 100 -8.88 -1.35 -3.82
C ARG A 100 -9.03 -1.31 -2.31
N ASN A 101 -10.00 -2.03 -1.82
CA ASN A 101 -10.17 -2.18 -0.38
C ASN A 101 -9.35 -3.36 0.11
N CYS A 102 -8.47 -3.13 1.07
CA CYS A 102 -7.47 -4.11 1.46
C CYS A 102 -7.49 -4.40 2.97
N LEU A 103 -7.25 -5.65 3.33
CA LEU A 103 -6.94 -6.05 4.70
C LEU A 103 -5.42 -6.17 4.84
N PHE A 104 -4.84 -5.33 5.69
CA PHE A 104 -3.44 -5.40 6.08
C PHE A 104 -3.34 -6.15 7.40
N VAL A 105 -2.49 -7.18 7.42
CA VAL A 105 -2.27 -8.04 8.58
C VAL A 105 -0.83 -7.95 9.03
N GLY A 106 -0.63 -7.53 10.29
CA GLY A 106 0.69 -7.44 10.92
C GLY A 106 0.98 -8.56 11.92
N ASP A 107 2.22 -9.02 11.95
CA ASP A 107 2.75 -10.07 12.82
C ASP A 107 3.46 -9.47 14.03
N LEU A 108 2.72 -9.35 15.11
CA LEU A 108 3.23 -8.89 16.41
C LEU A 108 3.43 -10.06 17.37
N TYR A 109 3.52 -11.29 16.87
CA TYR A 109 3.76 -12.49 17.69
C TYR A 109 5.24 -12.87 17.67
N ASN A 110 5.83 -12.89 16.48
CA ASN A 110 7.20 -13.38 16.28
C ASN A 110 8.29 -12.45 16.83
N TYR A 111 7.93 -11.21 17.18
CA TYR A 111 8.83 -10.24 17.80
C TYR A 111 8.87 -10.31 19.33
N GLN A 112 7.95 -11.06 19.97
CA GLN A 112 7.88 -11.18 21.43
C GLN A 112 7.80 -9.79 22.10
N ASP A 113 8.66 -9.50 23.09
CA ASP A 113 8.71 -8.22 23.79
C ASP A 113 9.54 -7.13 23.07
N ASN A 114 10.03 -7.41 21.86
CA ASN A 114 10.87 -6.47 21.13
C ASN A 114 10.04 -5.43 20.36
N GLY A 115 9.66 -4.35 21.05
CA GLY A 115 8.88 -3.24 20.51
C GLY A 115 9.51 -2.49 19.33
N ASP A 116 10.82 -2.58 19.09
CA ASP A 116 11.44 -1.93 17.93
C ASP A 116 10.96 -2.56 16.61
N PHE A 117 10.77 -3.89 16.57
CA PHE A 117 10.27 -4.55 15.37
C PHE A 117 8.79 -4.27 15.10
N TYR A 118 8.00 -3.97 16.14
CA TYR A 118 6.61 -3.54 15.99
C TYR A 118 6.56 -2.20 15.26
N ARG A 119 7.42 -1.27 15.69
CA ARG A 119 7.56 0.05 15.06
C ARG A 119 8.02 -0.07 13.61
N LEU A 120 9.01 -0.92 13.33
CA LEU A 120 9.50 -1.12 11.96
C LEU A 120 8.43 -1.71 11.04
N GLU A 121 7.63 -2.67 11.52
CA GLU A 121 6.54 -3.23 10.74
C GLU A 121 5.43 -2.19 10.51
N ALA A 122 5.09 -1.39 11.53
CA ALA A 122 4.16 -0.28 11.38
C ALA A 122 4.66 0.77 10.37
N GLU A 123 5.97 1.09 10.36
CA GLU A 123 6.59 1.99 9.38
C GLU A 123 6.52 1.43 7.96
N LEU A 124 6.74 0.12 7.77
CA LEU A 124 6.57 -0.53 6.47
C LEU A 124 5.12 -0.41 5.97
N LEU A 125 4.15 -0.77 6.82
CA LEU A 125 2.73 -0.67 6.47
C LEU A 125 2.33 0.79 6.22
N ASN A 126 2.86 1.75 6.98
CA ASN A 126 2.63 3.18 6.79
C ASN A 126 3.01 3.63 5.38
N ASN A 127 4.19 3.22 4.91
CA ASN A 127 4.68 3.59 3.58
C ASN A 127 3.83 2.96 2.47
N VAL A 128 3.49 1.67 2.61
CA VAL A 128 2.59 0.99 1.66
C VAL A 128 1.23 1.70 1.62
N GLY A 129 0.67 2.03 2.78
CA GLY A 129 -0.63 2.69 2.88
C GLY A 129 -0.61 4.11 2.30
N TYR A 130 0.45 4.87 2.53
CA TYR A 130 0.63 6.21 1.95
C TYR A 130 0.52 6.15 0.42
N ASP A 131 1.29 5.27 -0.22
CA ASP A 131 1.31 5.15 -1.67
C ASP A 131 -0.04 4.66 -2.22
N ILE A 132 -0.70 3.69 -1.56
CA ILE A 132 -2.05 3.25 -1.96
C ILE A 132 -3.05 4.40 -1.89
N PHE A 133 -3.10 5.16 -0.80
CA PHE A 133 -4.06 6.26 -0.67
C PHE A 133 -3.75 7.43 -1.60
N GLU A 134 -2.49 7.65 -1.97
CA GLU A 134 -2.11 8.63 -3.00
C GLU A 134 -2.59 8.19 -4.40
N GLU A 135 -2.51 6.90 -4.72
CA GLU A 135 -2.88 6.38 -6.04
C GLU A 135 -4.39 6.06 -6.19
N THR A 136 -5.12 5.88 -5.10
CA THR A 136 -6.48 5.33 -5.13
C THR A 136 -7.48 6.12 -4.27
N ALA A 137 -8.11 7.13 -4.87
CA ALA A 137 -9.00 8.11 -4.23
C ALA A 137 -10.29 7.57 -3.56
N SER A 138 -10.51 6.25 -3.52
CA SER A 138 -11.68 5.62 -2.88
C SER A 138 -11.37 4.26 -2.24
N SER A 139 -10.09 3.92 -2.12
CA SER A 139 -9.66 2.72 -1.42
C SER A 139 -9.83 2.86 0.08
N ARG A 140 -9.91 1.72 0.76
CA ARG A 140 -9.99 1.65 2.21
C ARG A 140 -9.02 0.60 2.69
N ILE A 141 -8.40 0.83 3.84
CA ILE A 141 -7.48 -0.13 4.43
C ILE A 141 -8.03 -0.54 5.80
N ALA A 142 -8.31 -1.83 5.97
CA ALA A 142 -8.47 -2.44 7.28
C ALA A 142 -7.09 -2.80 7.82
N LEU A 143 -6.85 -2.56 9.10
CA LEU A 143 -5.63 -3.01 9.78
C LEU A 143 -6.00 -4.01 10.88
N TRP A 144 -5.43 -5.20 10.81
CA TRP A 144 -5.47 -6.17 11.89
C TRP A 144 -4.05 -6.59 12.26
N ALA A 145 -3.73 -6.64 13.54
CA ALA A 145 -2.44 -7.16 14.00
C ALA A 145 -2.69 -8.27 15.02
N TYR A 146 -1.92 -9.36 14.90
CA TYR A 146 -2.03 -10.51 15.80
C TYR A 146 -0.77 -10.65 16.66
N GLY A 147 -0.87 -11.32 17.81
CA GLY A 147 0.26 -11.54 18.72
C GLY A 147 0.11 -10.78 20.03
N TYR A 148 1.20 -10.21 20.53
CA TYR A 148 1.23 -9.48 21.80
C TYR A 148 0.74 -8.04 21.61
N THR A 149 -0.56 -7.88 21.48
CA THR A 149 -1.20 -6.60 21.13
C THR A 149 -2.63 -6.47 21.68
N ASP A 150 -3.15 -5.25 21.72
CA ASP A 150 -4.52 -4.89 22.08
C ASP A 150 -5.48 -4.79 20.88
N PHE A 151 -5.04 -5.16 19.67
CA PHE A 151 -5.94 -5.30 18.52
C PHE A 151 -7.04 -6.36 18.79
N PRO A 152 -8.19 -6.26 18.08
CA PRO A 152 -9.26 -7.23 18.23
C PRO A 152 -8.79 -8.67 18.02
N GLN A 153 -9.35 -9.61 18.78
CA GLN A 153 -8.98 -11.02 18.68
C GLN A 153 -9.54 -11.72 17.42
N THR A 154 -10.38 -11.03 16.64
CA THR A 154 -10.95 -11.53 15.40
C THR A 154 -10.70 -10.55 14.26
N VAL A 155 -10.51 -11.09 13.06
CA VAL A 155 -10.29 -10.29 11.84
C VAL A 155 -11.50 -9.40 11.56
N ASN A 156 -12.71 -9.96 11.67
CA ASN A 156 -13.98 -9.27 11.37
C ASN A 156 -14.15 -7.96 12.14
N ALA A 157 -13.76 -7.90 13.42
CA ALA A 157 -13.88 -6.69 14.22
C ALA A 157 -13.03 -5.54 13.67
N SER A 158 -11.93 -5.87 12.97
CA SER A 158 -11.07 -4.87 12.31
C SER A 158 -11.62 -4.37 10.97
N LEU A 159 -12.63 -5.06 10.42
CA LEU A 159 -13.31 -4.64 9.19
C LEU A 159 -14.43 -3.61 9.44
N GLU A 160 -14.82 -3.41 10.70
CA GLU A 160 -15.88 -2.46 11.06
C GLU A 160 -15.45 -1.02 10.85
N ASP A 161 -14.15 -0.73 11.03
CA ASP A 161 -13.56 0.60 11.03
C ASP A 161 -12.37 0.70 10.05
N MET A 162 -12.64 0.39 8.77
CA MET A 162 -11.64 0.52 7.71
C MET A 162 -11.32 2.00 7.44
N SER A 163 -10.04 2.35 7.50
CA SER A 163 -9.55 3.69 7.23
C SER A 163 -9.92 4.14 5.83
N GLU A 164 -10.49 5.33 5.72
CA GLU A 164 -10.94 5.94 4.46
C GLU A 164 -9.88 6.84 3.83
N ASP A 165 -8.85 7.19 4.60
CA ASP A 165 -7.72 8.00 4.16
C ASP A 165 -6.43 7.59 4.92
N TYR A 166 -5.31 8.17 4.48
CA TYR A 166 -4.00 7.93 5.07
C TYR A 166 -3.90 8.39 6.53
N GLU A 167 -4.54 9.50 6.93
CA GLU A 167 -4.45 10.03 8.29
C GLU A 167 -5.10 9.06 9.30
N GLN A 168 -6.27 8.52 8.94
CA GLN A 168 -6.96 7.50 9.72
C GLN A 168 -6.13 6.22 9.83
N PHE A 169 -5.52 5.79 8.72
CA PHE A 169 -4.69 4.59 8.70
C PHE A 169 -3.41 4.75 9.54
N ALA A 170 -2.72 5.88 9.41
CA ALA A 170 -1.55 6.22 10.23
C ALA A 170 -1.89 6.25 11.73
N ALA A 171 -3.09 6.73 12.09
CA ALA A 171 -3.56 6.71 13.48
C ALA A 171 -3.80 5.29 14.01
N LEU A 172 -4.22 4.34 13.17
CA LEU A 172 -4.33 2.92 13.55
C LEU A 172 -2.95 2.28 13.75
N LEU A 173 -1.97 2.62 12.92
CA LEU A 173 -0.61 2.06 13.02
C LEU A 173 0.09 2.41 14.33
N ILE A 174 -0.23 3.55 14.96
CA ILE A 174 0.27 3.91 16.31
C ILE A 174 -0.12 2.85 17.36
N LYS A 175 -1.19 2.07 17.12
CA LYS A 175 -1.63 0.99 18.02
C LYS A 175 -0.79 -0.28 17.86
N MET A 176 0.02 -0.42 16.80
CA MET A 176 0.92 -1.57 16.63
C MET A 176 2.11 -1.46 17.59
N LYS A 177 1.84 -1.78 18.86
CA LYS A 177 2.81 -1.74 19.96
C LYS A 177 2.70 -3.01 20.79
N TYR A 178 3.78 -3.34 21.48
CA TYR A 178 3.80 -4.46 22.41
C TYR A 178 2.81 -4.23 23.55
N VAL A 179 1.97 -5.23 23.80
CA VAL A 179 1.11 -5.33 24.97
C VAL A 179 1.30 -6.72 25.56
N GLU A 180 1.78 -6.78 26.82
CA GLU A 180 1.90 -8.04 27.53
C GLU A 180 0.51 -8.67 27.71
N THR A 181 0.32 -9.87 27.17
CA THR A 181 -0.94 -10.61 27.22
C THR A 181 -0.70 -12.11 27.23
N SER A 182 -1.54 -12.84 27.96
CA SER A 182 -1.56 -14.31 27.94
C SER A 182 -2.34 -14.89 26.75
N SER A 183 -3.06 -14.06 26.00
CA SER A 183 -3.89 -14.47 24.86
C SER A 183 -3.28 -14.05 23.52
N ALA A 184 -1.95 -14.02 23.43
CA ALA A 184 -1.27 -13.67 22.19
C ALA A 184 -1.63 -14.66 21.08
N ILE A 185 -2.07 -14.14 19.93
CA ILE A 185 -2.45 -14.96 18.78
C ILE A 185 -1.19 -15.37 18.04
N SER A 186 -0.99 -16.68 17.81
CA SER A 186 0.14 -17.19 17.01
C SER A 186 -0.07 -16.99 15.51
N THR A 187 0.99 -17.06 14.70
CA THR A 187 0.91 -17.05 13.23
C THR A 187 -0.08 -18.09 12.69
N ARG A 188 -0.04 -19.33 13.21
CA ARG A 188 -0.97 -20.40 12.83
C ARG A 188 -2.41 -19.97 13.08
N SER A 189 -2.69 -19.52 14.30
CA SER A 189 -4.03 -19.11 14.71
C SER A 189 -4.51 -17.89 13.92
N ALA A 190 -3.60 -17.00 13.53
CA ALA A 190 -3.93 -15.86 12.69
C ALA A 190 -4.35 -16.30 11.27
N ILE A 191 -3.63 -17.24 10.68
CA ILE A 191 -4.00 -17.84 9.39
C ILE A 191 -5.35 -18.55 9.50
N GLU A 192 -5.57 -19.33 10.56
CA GLU A 192 -6.85 -20.00 10.80
C GLU A 192 -8.00 -18.97 10.93
N ALA A 193 -7.77 -17.85 11.62
CA ALA A 193 -8.74 -16.77 11.75
C ALA A 193 -9.05 -16.11 10.40
N ILE A 194 -8.04 -15.86 9.57
CA ILE A 194 -8.21 -15.37 8.19
C ILE A 194 -9.01 -16.37 7.36
N ASN A 195 -8.75 -17.67 7.50
CA ASN A 195 -9.40 -18.70 6.69
C ASN A 195 -10.91 -18.81 6.94
N VAL A 196 -11.34 -18.45 8.15
CA VAL A 196 -12.76 -18.51 8.57
C VAL A 196 -13.40 -17.13 8.69
N MET A 197 -12.69 -16.05 8.33
CA MET A 197 -13.22 -14.70 8.40
C MET A 197 -14.42 -14.54 7.45
N TYR A 198 -15.21 -13.50 7.70
CA TYR A 198 -16.28 -13.07 6.82
C TYR A 198 -16.15 -11.60 6.51
N ASP A 199 -16.48 -11.23 5.29
CA ASP A 199 -16.68 -9.84 4.90
C ASP A 199 -18.14 -9.64 4.51
N THR A 200 -18.96 -9.32 5.51
CA THR A 200 -20.41 -9.19 5.33
C THR A 200 -20.81 -8.05 4.40
N LYS A 201 -19.91 -7.09 4.15
CA LYS A 201 -20.12 -5.97 3.23
C LYS A 201 -19.57 -6.25 1.84
N GLU A 202 -18.94 -7.42 1.62
CA GLU A 202 -18.29 -7.81 0.36
C GLU A 202 -17.42 -6.69 -0.21
N GLN A 203 -16.69 -6.03 0.70
CA GLN A 203 -15.94 -4.83 0.41
C GLN A 203 -14.45 -5.09 0.23
N LEU A 204 -13.89 -6.26 0.56
CA LEU A 204 -12.46 -6.57 0.47
C LEU A 204 -12.07 -7.10 -0.91
N ASP A 205 -11.09 -6.43 -1.53
CA ASP A 205 -10.46 -6.84 -2.78
C ASP A 205 -9.12 -7.55 -2.55
N CYS A 206 -8.36 -7.14 -1.51
CA CYS A 206 -7.00 -7.61 -1.31
C CYS A 206 -6.65 -7.96 0.14
N LEU A 207 -5.70 -8.88 0.29
CA LEU A 207 -5.08 -9.27 1.55
C LEU A 207 -3.58 -9.04 1.46
N VAL A 208 -3.02 -8.28 2.39
CA VAL A 208 -1.57 -8.13 2.57
C VAL A 208 -1.21 -8.71 3.94
N PHE A 209 -0.50 -9.83 3.96
CA PHE A 209 -0.12 -10.56 5.16
C PHE A 209 1.38 -10.49 5.39
N LEU A 210 1.80 -9.77 6.43
CA LEU A 210 3.18 -9.68 6.86
C LEU A 210 3.46 -10.73 7.92
N THR A 211 4.65 -11.32 7.88
CA THR A 211 5.07 -12.26 8.91
C THR A 211 6.58 -12.36 9.05
N ALA A 212 7.03 -12.39 10.30
CA ALA A 212 8.40 -12.66 10.69
C ALA A 212 8.63 -14.13 11.10
N GLN A 213 7.64 -15.00 10.90
CA GLN A 213 7.75 -16.43 11.15
C GLN A 213 8.93 -17.04 10.38
N LYS A 214 9.81 -17.76 11.10
CA LYS A 214 10.99 -18.44 10.52
C LYS A 214 10.71 -19.82 9.96
N ASN A 215 9.87 -20.60 10.64
CA ASN A 215 9.50 -21.94 10.18
C ASN A 215 8.05 -21.95 9.74
N THR A 216 7.81 -22.25 8.47
CA THR A 216 6.51 -22.23 7.81
C THR A 216 6.02 -23.63 7.48
N GLU A 217 6.82 -24.68 7.71
CA GLU A 217 6.51 -26.07 7.32
C GLU A 217 5.19 -26.57 7.91
N ASP A 218 4.90 -26.18 9.15
CA ASP A 218 3.68 -26.62 9.83
C ASP A 218 2.51 -25.64 9.65
N LEU A 219 2.73 -24.46 9.08
CA LEU A 219 1.67 -23.46 8.96
C LEU A 219 0.57 -23.94 8.01
N PRO A 220 -0.72 -23.70 8.36
CA PRO A 220 -1.79 -23.94 7.42
C PRO A 220 -1.64 -22.98 6.24
N GLN A 221 -2.14 -23.40 5.08
CA GLN A 221 -2.29 -22.49 3.94
C GLN A 221 -3.31 -21.41 4.30
N ILE A 222 -3.04 -20.17 3.92
CA ILE A 222 -4.08 -19.13 3.95
C ILE A 222 -4.99 -19.41 2.75
N ALA A 223 -6.21 -19.84 3.03
CA ALA A 223 -7.26 -20.15 2.08
C ALA A 223 -8.59 -19.68 2.66
N PRO A 224 -8.90 -18.37 2.53
CA PRO A 224 -10.16 -17.78 2.98
C PRO A 224 -11.35 -18.49 2.34
N ARG A 225 -12.25 -19.00 3.18
CA ARG A 225 -13.40 -19.81 2.74
C ARG A 225 -14.66 -19.00 2.48
N ASN A 226 -14.77 -17.83 3.10
CA ASN A 226 -15.96 -16.99 3.03
C ASN A 226 -15.68 -15.58 2.48
N VAL A 227 -14.47 -15.34 1.97
CA VAL A 227 -14.07 -14.08 1.33
C VAL A 227 -13.25 -14.44 0.09
N GLU A 228 -13.60 -13.87 -1.06
CA GLU A 228 -12.87 -14.07 -2.30
C GLU A 228 -11.97 -12.85 -2.56
N PHE A 229 -10.72 -12.94 -2.10
CA PHE A 229 -9.73 -11.91 -2.42
C PHE A 229 -9.31 -12.02 -3.88
N LYS A 230 -9.34 -10.90 -4.61
CA LYS A 230 -8.77 -10.81 -5.97
C LYS A 230 -7.25 -10.93 -5.93
N THR A 231 -6.65 -10.41 -4.85
CA THR A 231 -5.20 -10.38 -4.70
C THR A 231 -4.81 -10.74 -3.28
N VAL A 232 -3.88 -11.68 -3.14
CA VAL A 232 -3.28 -12.01 -1.85
C VAL A 232 -1.77 -11.84 -1.96
N VAL A 233 -1.22 -11.03 -1.08
CA VAL A 233 0.21 -10.73 -0.98
C VAL A 233 0.71 -11.22 0.37
N VAL A 234 1.73 -12.08 0.35
CA VAL A 234 2.41 -12.51 1.58
C VAL A 234 3.86 -12.08 1.57
N VAL A 235 4.24 -11.44 2.67
CA VAL A 235 5.55 -10.81 2.84
C VAL A 235 6.25 -11.47 4.02
N GLY A 236 7.26 -12.28 3.72
CA GLY A 236 8.14 -12.86 4.72
C GLY A 236 9.23 -11.88 5.12
N LEU A 237 9.13 -11.30 6.32
CA LEU A 237 10.07 -10.31 6.84
C LEU A 237 11.39 -10.93 7.34
N ASN A 238 11.49 -12.25 7.47
CA ASN A 238 12.64 -12.92 8.09
C ASN A 238 13.47 -13.79 7.15
N GLY A 239 13.41 -13.57 5.82
CA GLY A 239 14.07 -14.50 4.89
C GLY A 239 13.22 -15.71 4.49
N THR A 240 12.02 -15.88 5.05
CA THR A 240 11.26 -17.13 4.96
C THR A 240 10.28 -17.18 3.80
N LEU A 241 10.19 -18.34 3.13
CA LEU A 241 9.18 -18.64 2.13
C LEU A 241 7.92 -19.22 2.81
N ILE A 242 6.75 -18.68 2.48
CA ILE A 242 5.45 -19.30 2.79
C ILE A 242 4.94 -19.92 1.50
N ASN A 243 4.61 -21.21 1.52
CA ASN A 243 4.11 -21.92 0.35
C ASN A 243 2.69 -21.47 0.01
N TRP A 244 2.50 -21.15 -1.27
CA TRP A 244 1.23 -20.77 -1.89
C TRP A 244 1.17 -21.47 -3.25
N ASP A 245 0.22 -22.38 -3.42
CA ASP A 245 -0.18 -22.97 -4.71
C ASP A 245 -1.70 -22.96 -4.81
#